data_AF-A0A7J9WQE7-F1
#
_entry.id   AF-A0A7J9WQE7-F1
#
_cell.length_a   1.000
_cell.length_b   1.000
_cell.length_c   1.000
_cell.angle_alpha   90.00
_cell.angle_beta   90.00
_cell.angle_gamma   90.00
#
_symmetry.space_group_name_H-M   'P 1'
#
loop_
_entity.id
_entity.type
_entity.pdbx_description
1 polymer ?
#
loop_
_entity_poly.entity_id
_entity_poly.type
_entity_poly.pdbx_seq_one_letter_code
_entity_poly.pdbx_strand_id
1 'polypeptide(L)'
;AAAEVTELPLVDCEEPHDNEIYAVVVLPGGDYPEDIADQAQDHCEGDLFTEYVGAPYGLAGLSPLAFWPSEQGWSGGHRETVCYLFRDDLDPMIGSQRGVGVVG
;
A
#
# COMPACT_ATOMS: atom_id res chain seq x y z
N ALA A 1 6.44 -11.04 13.27
CA ALA A 1 5.89 -9.92 14.05
C ALA A 1 5.84 -8.73 13.11
N ALA A 2 4.68 -8.08 12.97
CA ALA A 2 4.59 -6.81 12.23
C ALA A 2 5.27 -5.72 13.07
N ALA A 3 6.02 -4.83 12.42
CA ALA A 3 6.62 -3.67 13.07
C ALA A 3 5.65 -2.49 13.00
N GLU A 4 5.55 -1.72 14.08
CA GLU A 4 4.77 -0.48 14.09
C GLU A 4 5.56 0.63 13.40
N VAL A 5 4.90 1.36 12.50
CA VAL A 5 5.44 2.51 11.79
C VAL A 5 4.66 3.74 12.21
N THR A 6 5.34 4.74 12.78
CA THR A 6 4.72 5.96 13.29
C THR A 6 4.90 7.16 12.37
N GLU A 7 5.92 7.13 11.51
CA GLU A 7 6.24 8.18 10.55
C GLU A 7 6.97 7.57 9.34
N LEU A 8 6.66 8.09 8.15
CA LEU A 8 7.41 7.83 6.93
C LEU A 8 7.78 9.18 6.31
N PRO A 9 9.06 9.40 5.94
CA PRO A 9 9.45 10.62 5.26
C PRO A 9 8.78 10.67 3.88
N LEU A 10 8.24 11.84 3.53
CA LEU A 10 7.78 12.11 2.18
C LEU A 10 9.00 12.48 1.32
N VAL A 11 9.13 11.82 0.17
CA VAL A 11 10.20 12.02 -0.80
C VAL A 11 9.56 12.44 -2.13
N ASP A 12 10.16 13.39 -2.84
CA ASP A 12 9.66 13.77 -4.17
C ASP A 12 9.79 12.59 -5.14
N CYS A 13 8.82 12.41 -6.03
CA CYS A 13 8.88 11.32 -7.02
C CYS A 13 10.11 11.45 -7.94
N GLU A 14 10.63 12.65 -8.17
CA GLU A 14 11.84 12.88 -8.96
C GLU A 14 13.12 12.43 -8.24
N GLU A 15 13.04 12.15 -6.93
CA GLU A 15 14.13 11.61 -6.13
C GLU A 15 13.97 10.08 -5.92
N PRO A 16 15.08 9.33 -5.76
CA PRO A 16 15.02 7.91 -5.46
C PRO A 16 14.22 7.63 -4.18
N HIS A 17 13.23 6.74 -4.26
CA HIS A 17 12.43 6.31 -3.12
C HIS A 17 12.06 4.82 -3.21
N ASP A 18 11.97 4.17 -2.05
CA ASP A 18 11.78 2.72 -1.98
C ASP A 18 10.32 2.30 -2.14
N ASN A 19 9.38 3.15 -1.70
CA ASN A 19 7.97 2.83 -1.64
C ASN A 19 7.12 3.98 -2.19
N GLU A 20 6.01 3.66 -2.84
CA GLU A 20 5.03 4.63 -3.31
C GLU A 20 3.64 4.28 -2.77
N ILE A 21 3.00 5.23 -2.06
CA ILE A 21 1.61 5.09 -1.62
C ILE A 21 0.70 5.34 -2.82
N TYR A 22 -0.20 4.40 -3.11
CA TYR A 22 -1.11 4.51 -4.25
C TYR A 22 -2.59 4.56 -3.85
N ALA A 23 -2.95 4.12 -2.65
CA ALA A 23 -4.32 4.21 -2.15
C ALA A 23 -4.38 4.31 -0.61
N VAL A 24 -5.45 4.93 -0.12
CA VAL A 24 -5.85 4.90 1.29
C VAL A 24 -7.32 4.53 1.35
N VAL A 25 -7.65 3.50 2.14
CA VAL A 25 -8.99 2.90 2.22
C VAL A 25 -9.45 2.91 3.66
N VAL A 26 -10.70 3.30 3.90
CA VAL A 26 -11.31 3.21 5.23
C VAL A 26 -11.93 1.81 5.39
N LEU A 27 -11.43 1.05 6.36
CA LEU A 27 -11.94 -0.25 6.75
C LEU A 27 -13.33 -0.11 7.42
N PRO A 28 -14.20 -1.12 7.29
CA PRO A 28 -15.49 -1.13 7.99
C PRO A 28 -15.34 -0.91 9.50
N GLY A 29 -16.26 -0.13 10.07
CA GLY A 29 -16.31 0.09 11.52
C GLY A 29 -16.74 -1.14 12.32
N GLY A 30 -16.55 -1.09 13.64
CA GLY A 30 -16.87 -2.19 14.56
C GLY A 30 -15.70 -2.54 15.48
N ASP A 31 -15.75 -3.75 16.03
CA ASP A 31 -14.66 -4.35 16.80
C ASP A 31 -13.42 -4.56 15.91
N TYR A 32 -12.24 -4.61 16.51
CA TYR A 32 -10.99 -4.83 15.78
C TYR A 32 -10.99 -6.25 15.17
N PRO A 33 -10.91 -6.41 13.84
CA PRO A 33 -10.95 -7.73 13.21
C PRO A 33 -9.69 -8.54 13.54
N GLU A 34 -9.84 -9.84 13.80
CA GLU A 34 -8.70 -10.75 13.99
C GLU A 34 -7.90 -10.93 12.69
N ASP A 35 -8.56 -10.77 11.54
CA ASP A 35 -8.07 -10.92 10.16
C ASP A 35 -7.77 -9.57 9.49
N ILE A 36 -7.61 -8.48 10.25
CA ILE A 36 -7.44 -7.13 9.69
C ILE A 36 -6.27 -7.00 8.71
N ALA A 37 -5.18 -7.75 8.94
CA ALA A 37 -4.01 -7.72 8.08
C ALA A 37 -4.35 -8.32 6.69
N ASP A 38 -5.08 -9.43 6.66
CA ASP A 38 -5.52 -10.07 5.42
C ASP A 38 -6.53 -9.17 4.68
N GLN A 39 -7.50 -8.59 5.40
CA GLN A 39 -8.45 -7.63 4.80
C GLN A 39 -7.75 -6.41 4.19
N ALA A 40 -6.76 -5.86 4.89
CA ALA A 40 -5.98 -4.74 4.41
C ALA A 40 -5.17 -5.11 3.16
N GLN A 41 -4.54 -6.28 3.16
CA GLN A 41 -3.76 -6.76 2.02
C GLN A 41 -4.64 -7.06 0.80
N ASP A 42 -5.83 -7.65 0.99
CA ASP A 42 -6.80 -7.93 -0.08
C ASP A 42 -7.22 -6.66 -0.83
N HIS A 43 -7.43 -5.55 -0.10
CA HIS A 43 -7.70 -4.25 -0.71
C HIS A 43 -6.54 -3.78 -1.59
N CYS A 44 -5.31 -3.94 -1.10
CA CYS A 44 -4.12 -3.48 -1.79
C CYS A 44 -3.82 -4.35 -3.02
N GLU A 45 -3.88 -5.68 -2.94
CA GLU A 45 -3.56 -6.56 -4.08
C GLU A 45 -4.60 -6.54 -5.22
N GLY A 46 -5.83 -6.12 -4.94
CA GLY A 46 -6.96 -6.19 -5.86
C GLY A 46 -7.05 -5.05 -6.89
N ASP A 47 -8.28 -4.56 -7.07
CA ASP A 47 -8.60 -3.58 -8.11
C ASP A 47 -7.82 -2.26 -7.94
N LEU A 48 -7.56 -1.83 -6.70
CA LEU A 48 -6.85 -0.58 -6.41
C LEU A 48 -5.45 -0.57 -7.03
N PHE A 49 -4.71 -1.68 -6.94
CA PHE A 49 -3.40 -1.78 -7.57
C PHE A 49 -3.52 -1.78 -9.09
N THR A 50 -4.43 -2.58 -9.63
CA THR A 50 -4.61 -2.71 -11.08
C THR A 50 -5.02 -1.38 -11.71
N GLU A 51 -5.90 -0.63 -11.06
CA GLU A 51 -6.33 0.71 -11.50
C GLU A 51 -5.19 1.73 -11.42
N TYR A 52 -4.31 1.63 -10.42
CA TYR A 52 -3.18 2.55 -10.27
C TYR A 52 -2.05 2.27 -11.27
N VAL A 53 -1.59 1.03 -11.32
CA VAL A 53 -0.42 0.59 -12.08
C VAL A 53 -0.77 0.35 -13.55
N GLY A 54 -2.02 -0.03 -13.83
CA GLY A 54 -2.47 -0.42 -15.18
C GLY A 54 -2.18 -1.89 -15.54
N ALA A 55 -1.67 -2.68 -14.60
CA ALA A 55 -1.48 -4.12 -14.73
C ALA A 55 -1.72 -4.81 -13.37
N PRO A 56 -2.14 -6.09 -13.36
CA PRO A 56 -2.22 -6.88 -12.13
C PRO A 56 -0.84 -7.04 -11.47
N TYR A 57 -0.78 -7.16 -10.13
CA TYR A 57 0.48 -7.18 -9.36
C TYR A 57 1.51 -8.17 -9.92
N GLY A 58 1.09 -9.40 -10.25
CA GLY A 58 2.00 -10.45 -10.72
C GLY A 58 2.59 -10.22 -12.12
N LEU A 59 2.22 -9.13 -12.80
CA LEU A 59 2.68 -8.76 -14.13
C LEU A 59 3.41 -7.40 -14.17
N ALA A 60 3.49 -6.68 -13.05
CA ALA A 60 3.99 -5.31 -13.01
C ALA A 60 5.48 -5.19 -12.63
N GLY A 61 6.10 -6.23 -12.05
CA GLY A 61 7.43 -6.10 -11.41
C GLY A 61 7.40 -5.24 -10.14
N LEU A 62 6.22 -5.09 -9.56
CA LEU A 62 5.92 -4.27 -8.39
C LEU A 62 5.06 -5.10 -7.43
N SER A 63 5.39 -5.03 -6.15
CA SER A 63 4.68 -5.74 -5.08
C SER A 63 3.91 -4.75 -4.21
N PRO A 64 2.60 -4.93 -4.01
CA PRO A 64 1.82 -4.16 -3.05
C PRO A 64 1.95 -4.71 -1.61
N LEU A 65 1.91 -3.82 -0.64
CA LEU A 65 1.76 -4.13 0.78
C LEU A 65 0.82 -3.12 1.44
N ALA A 66 0.31 -3.51 2.61
CA ALA A 66 -0.60 -2.70 3.41
C ALA A 66 0.03 -2.26 4.73
N PHE A 67 -0.21 -1.00 5.11
CA PHE A 67 -0.28 -0.61 6.52
C PHE A 67 -1.74 -0.69 6.96
N TRP A 68 -1.96 -1.21 8.16
CA TRP A 68 -3.28 -1.26 8.79
C TRP A 68 -3.16 -0.71 10.23
N PRO A 69 -4.27 -0.22 10.82
CA PRO A 69 -4.22 0.33 12.16
C PRO A 69 -3.90 -0.77 13.17
N SER A 70 -3.12 -0.44 14.20
CA SER A 70 -3.01 -1.29 15.39
C SER A 70 -4.32 -1.27 16.19
N GLU A 71 -4.51 -2.22 17.10
CA GLU A 71 -5.67 -2.23 18.01
C GLU A 71 -5.78 -0.93 18.83
N GLN A 72 -4.64 -0.36 19.23
CA GLN A 72 -4.58 0.95 19.89
C GLN A 72 -5.02 2.08 18.95
N GLY A 73 -4.55 2.09 17.71
CA GLY A 73 -5.01 3.07 16.70
C GLY A 73 -6.52 2.96 16.45
N TRP A 74 -7.04 1.73 16.36
CA TRP A 74 -8.45 1.44 16.14
C TRP A 74 -9.36 1.95 17.24
N SER A 75 -8.92 1.80 18.50
CA SER A 75 -9.62 2.34 19.67
C SER A 75 -9.47 3.87 19.78
N GLY A 76 -8.43 4.45 19.18
CA GLY A 76 -8.29 5.89 18.93
C GLY A 76 -9.10 6.41 17.73
N GLY A 77 -9.75 5.52 16.96
CA GLY A 77 -10.59 5.88 15.82
C GLY A 77 -9.91 5.79 14.45
N HIS A 78 -8.66 5.34 14.36
CA HIS A 78 -8.00 5.09 13.07
C HIS A 78 -8.63 3.87 12.40
N ARG A 79 -9.02 4.03 11.15
CA ARG A 79 -9.70 3.00 10.35
C ARG A 79 -9.08 2.85 8.97
N GLU A 80 -8.00 3.55 8.70
CA GLU A 80 -7.39 3.61 7.39
C GLU A 80 -6.36 2.49 7.20
N THR A 81 -6.52 1.76 6.09
CA THR A 81 -5.45 0.99 5.48
C THR A 81 -4.75 1.87 4.45
N VAL A 82 -3.42 1.87 4.45
CA VAL A 82 -2.59 2.56 3.45
C VAL A 82 -1.93 1.52 2.57
N CYS A 83 -2.25 1.56 1.28
CA CYS A 83 -1.64 0.68 0.30
C CYS A 83 -0.43 1.34 -0.33
N TYR A 84 0.70 0.65 -0.28
CA TYR A 84 1.94 1.08 -0.91
C TYR A 84 2.53 -0.03 -1.77
N LEU A 85 3.39 0.34 -2.70
CA LEU A 85 4.10 -0.59 -3.57
C LEU A 85 5.59 -0.32 -3.56
N PHE A 86 6.37 -1.33 -3.93
CA PHE A 86 7.81 -1.27 -4.11
C PHE A 86 8.22 -2.19 -5.27
N ARG A 87 9.45 -2.05 -5.76
CA ARG A 87 9.97 -2.93 -6.83
C ARG A 87 10.30 -4.32 -6.29
N ASP A 88 10.01 -5.34 -7.08
CA ASP A 88 10.33 -6.74 -6.71
C ASP A 88 11.84 -6.98 -6.56
N ASP A 89 12.67 -6.20 -7.26
CA ASP A 89 14.14 -6.25 -7.16
C ASP A 89 14.69 -5.45 -5.97
N LEU A 90 13.83 -4.73 -5.24
CA LEU A 90 14.17 -3.85 -4.12
C LEU A 90 15.07 -2.67 -4.49
N ASP A 91 15.23 -2.38 -5.79
CA ASP A 91 15.89 -1.16 -6.20
C ASP A 91 14.98 0.06 -5.94
N PRO A 92 15.54 1.26 -5.72
CA PRO A 92 14.75 2.47 -5.61
C PRO A 92 14.04 2.81 -6.92
N MET A 93 12.85 3.39 -6.79
CA MET A 93 12.09 3.94 -7.90
C MET A 93 12.46 5.40 -8.12
N ILE A 94 12.40 5.83 -9.38
CA ILE A 94 12.41 7.25 -9.77
C ILE A 94 11.19 7.47 -10.66
N GLY A 95 10.42 8.49 -10.34
CA GLY A 95 9.11 8.78 -10.90
C GLY A 95 7.99 7.95 -10.26
N SER A 96 6.76 8.38 -10.50
CA SER A 96 5.57 7.64 -10.07
C SER A 96 5.38 6.36 -10.88
N GLN A 97 4.94 5.29 -10.22
CA GLN A 97 4.57 4.01 -10.82
C GLN A 97 3.14 3.99 -11.37
N ARG A 98 2.43 5.12 -11.39
CA ARG A 98 1.11 5.21 -12.00
C ARG A 98 1.17 4.89 -13.49
N GLY A 99 0.41 3.89 -13.91
CA GLY A 99 0.24 3.54 -15.33
C GLY A 99 1.46 2.88 -15.98
N VAL A 100 2.51 2.52 -15.24
CA VAL A 100 3.72 1.89 -15.82
C VAL A 100 3.45 0.53 -16.46
N GLY A 101 2.37 -0.15 -16.05
CA GLY A 101 1.92 -1.42 -16.61
C GLY A 101 1.10 -1.29 -17.90
N VAL A 102 0.73 -0.07 -18.32
CA VAL A 102 -0.03 0.14 -19.56
C VAL A 102 0.92 0.05 -20.76
N VAL A 103 0.88 -1.08 -21.47
CA VAL A 103 1.43 -1.17 -22.82
C VAL A 103 0.50 -0.44 -23.79
N GLY A 104 1.00 0.64 -24.40
CA GLY A 104 0.30 1.41 -25.42
C GLY A 104 0.08 0.64 -26.73
#